data_AF-A0A7P0T8Q7-F1
#
_entry.id   AF-A0A7P0T8Q7-F1
#
_cell.length_a   1.000
_cell.length_b   1.000
_cell.length_c   1.000
_cell.angle_alpha   90.00
_cell.angle_beta   90.00
_cell.angle_gamma   90.00
#
_symmetry.space_group_name_H-M   'P 1'
#
loop_
_entity.id
_entity.type
_entity.pdbx_description
1 polymer ?
#
loop_
_entity_poly.entity_id
_entity_poly.type
_entity_poly.pdbx_seq_one_letter_code
_entity_poly.pdbx_strand_id
1 'polypeptide(L)'
;MAEAAAAAGGTGLGAGASYGSAADRDRDPDPDRAGRRLRVLSGHLLGRPREALSTNECKARRAASAATAAPTATPAAQESGTIPKKRQEVMKWNGWGYNDSKFIFNKKGQIELTGKRYPLSGMGLPTFKEWIQNTLGVNVEHKTTSKASLNPSDTPPSVVNEDFLHDLKETNISYSQEADDRVFRAHGHCLHEIFLLREGMFERIPDIVLWPTCHDDVVKIVNLACKYNLCIIPIGVPQIARGFT
;
A
#
# COMPACT_ATOMS: atom_id res chain seq x y z
N MET A 1 55.11 -13.71 32.54
CA MET A 1 55.20 -13.62 34.01
C MET A 1 53.76 -13.52 34.51
N ALA A 2 53.02 -14.64 34.56
CA ALA A 2 52.91 -15.60 35.69
C ALA A 2 52.01 -15.00 36.80
N GLU A 3 51.06 -15.68 37.46
CA GLU A 3 50.50 -17.04 37.51
C GLU A 3 49.18 -16.87 38.33
N ALA A 4 48.04 -17.43 37.95
CA ALA A 4 47.48 -18.69 38.46
C ALA A 4 47.39 -18.84 40.01
N ALA A 5 46.16 -18.94 40.53
CA ALA A 5 45.82 -19.85 41.63
C ALA A 5 44.32 -20.17 41.61
N ALA A 6 44.02 -21.47 41.55
CA ALA A 6 42.70 -22.08 41.51
C ALA A 6 42.33 -22.64 42.89
N ALA A 7 41.03 -22.77 43.17
CA ALA A 7 40.49 -23.76 44.11
C ALA A 7 39.04 -24.11 43.72
N ALA A 8 38.71 -25.39 43.84
CA ALA A 8 37.60 -26.10 43.22
C ALA A 8 36.54 -26.60 44.23
N GLY A 9 35.37 -26.99 43.69
CA GLY A 9 34.38 -27.90 44.31
C GLY A 9 33.09 -27.20 44.78
N GLY A 10 31.86 -27.56 44.36
CA GLY A 10 31.39 -28.68 43.54
C GLY A 10 29.87 -28.63 43.32
N THR A 11 29.45 -29.37 42.29
CA THR A 11 28.14 -30.05 42.07
C THR A 11 26.84 -29.24 41.95
N GLY A 12 26.21 -29.36 40.76
CA GLY A 12 24.78 -29.15 40.57
C GLY A 12 24.34 -29.07 39.09
N LEU A 13 24.01 -30.24 38.50
CA LEU A 13 22.96 -30.52 37.50
C LEU A 13 22.43 -29.35 36.63
N GLY A 14 22.32 -29.37 35.31
CA GLY A 14 22.49 -30.39 34.27
C GLY A 14 22.05 -29.83 32.90
N ALA A 15 22.46 -30.52 31.83
CA ALA A 15 22.06 -30.42 30.42
C ALA A 15 22.28 -29.04 29.71
N GLY A 16 23.13 -28.90 28.70
CA GLY A 16 23.41 -29.82 27.61
C GLY A 16 22.70 -29.32 26.34
N ALA A 17 23.40 -28.50 25.55
CA ALA A 17 22.94 -28.07 24.23
C ALA A 17 22.88 -29.28 23.27
N SER A 18 21.80 -29.41 22.51
CA SER A 18 21.86 -30.17 21.27
C SER A 18 20.89 -29.62 20.22
N TYR A 19 21.45 -29.42 19.04
CA TYR A 19 20.78 -29.20 17.78
C TYR A 19 20.01 -30.47 17.35
N GLY A 20 18.91 -30.28 16.63
CA GLY A 20 18.10 -31.32 15.99
C GLY A 20 16.67 -30.81 15.79
N SER A 21 15.97 -31.03 14.68
CA SER A 21 16.22 -31.88 13.54
C SER A 21 15.32 -31.41 12.39
N ALA A 22 15.82 -31.55 11.16
CA ALA A 22 15.03 -31.44 9.95
C ALA A 22 14.06 -32.63 9.87
N ALA A 23 12.86 -32.46 10.43
CA ALA A 23 11.79 -33.45 10.35
C ALA A 23 10.41 -32.75 10.50
N ASP A 24 10.00 -32.01 9.48
CA ASP A 24 8.57 -31.70 9.27
C ASP A 24 8.23 -31.66 7.77
N ARG A 25 8.94 -32.48 6.99
CA ARG A 25 8.56 -32.85 5.62
C ARG A 25 7.85 -34.20 5.71
N ASP A 26 6.53 -34.13 5.77
CA ASP A 26 5.53 -35.15 5.40
C ASP A 26 4.34 -35.05 6.35
N ARG A 27 3.56 -33.98 6.20
CA ARG A 27 2.18 -33.95 6.68
C ARG A 27 1.30 -34.26 5.47
N ASP A 28 0.74 -35.47 5.46
CA ASP A 28 -0.23 -35.95 4.46
C ASP A 28 -1.27 -34.85 4.14
N PRO A 29 -1.57 -34.59 2.85
CA PRO A 29 -2.59 -33.63 2.49
C PRO A 29 -3.96 -34.15 2.92
N ASP A 30 -4.57 -33.50 3.92
CA ASP A 30 -5.94 -33.74 4.37
C ASP A 30 -6.90 -33.81 3.16
N PRO A 31 -7.39 -35.02 2.79
CA PRO A 31 -8.21 -35.22 1.59
C PRO A 31 -9.53 -34.45 1.66
N ASP A 32 -9.95 -34.04 2.86
CA ASP A 32 -11.21 -33.32 3.09
C ASP A 32 -11.09 -31.81 2.79
N ARG A 33 -9.88 -31.26 2.72
CA ARG A 33 -9.63 -29.85 2.36
C ARG A 33 -9.82 -29.62 0.87
N ALA A 34 -9.35 -30.55 0.03
CA ALA A 34 -9.56 -30.51 -1.42
C ALA A 34 -11.04 -30.68 -1.76
N GLY A 35 -11.74 -31.63 -1.11
CA GLY A 35 -13.18 -31.86 -1.29
C GLY A 35 -14.03 -30.64 -0.93
N ARG A 36 -13.68 -29.91 0.13
CA ARG A 36 -14.36 -28.64 0.50
C ARG A 36 -14.18 -27.56 -0.56
N ARG A 37 -12.97 -27.39 -1.10
CA ARG A 37 -12.70 -26.39 -2.16
C ARG A 37 -13.44 -26.71 -3.45
N LEU A 38 -13.49 -27.98 -3.85
CA LEU A 38 -14.21 -28.41 -5.05
C LEU A 38 -15.73 -28.21 -4.93
N ARG A 39 -16.31 -28.44 -3.74
CA ARG A 39 -17.73 -28.15 -3.48
C ARG A 39 -18.07 -26.66 -3.63
N VAL A 40 -17.24 -25.78 -3.10
CA VAL A 40 -17.45 -24.32 -3.21
C VAL A 40 -17.35 -23.86 -4.66
N LEU A 41 -16.37 -24.38 -5.41
CA LEU A 41 -16.20 -24.06 -6.84
C LEU A 41 -17.37 -24.60 -7.68
N SER A 42 -17.82 -25.84 -7.44
CA SER A 42 -19.02 -26.39 -8.10
C SER A 42 -20.27 -25.56 -7.83
N GLY A 43 -20.45 -25.07 -6.60
CA GLY A 43 -21.60 -24.22 -6.25
C GLY A 43 -21.64 -22.89 -6.99
N HIS A 44 -20.48 -22.34 -7.38
CA HIS A 44 -20.41 -21.11 -8.17
C HIS A 44 -20.58 -21.35 -9.67
N LEU A 45 -20.13 -22.51 -10.17
CA LEU A 45 -20.22 -22.87 -11.60
C LEU A 45 -21.62 -23.35 -12.00
N LEU A 46 -22.35 -23.99 -11.09
CA LEU A 46 -23.65 -24.59 -11.39
C LEU A 46 -24.84 -23.62 -11.35
N GLY A 47 -24.60 -22.32 -11.10
CA GLY A 47 -25.60 -21.25 -11.26
C GLY A 47 -26.81 -21.41 -10.34
N ARG A 48 -26.96 -20.52 -9.35
CA ARG A 48 -28.21 -20.45 -8.56
C ARG A 48 -29.39 -20.18 -9.52
N PRO A 49 -30.55 -20.86 -9.38
CA PRO A 49 -31.77 -20.44 -10.06
C PRO A 49 -32.03 -18.97 -9.77
N ARG A 50 -32.36 -18.23 -10.83
CA ARG A 50 -32.55 -16.78 -10.82
C ARG A 50 -33.85 -16.43 -10.08
N GLU A 51 -33.85 -16.58 -8.76
CA GLU A 51 -34.81 -15.87 -7.91
C GLU A 51 -34.49 -14.38 -8.02
N ALA A 52 -35.49 -13.62 -8.47
CA ALA A 52 -35.36 -12.20 -8.75
C ALA A 52 -34.77 -11.46 -7.54
N LEU A 53 -33.57 -10.94 -7.71
CA LEU A 53 -33.01 -9.94 -6.80
C LEU A 53 -33.95 -8.74 -6.82
N SER A 54 -34.78 -8.64 -5.79
CA SER A 54 -35.63 -7.48 -5.55
C SER A 54 -34.74 -6.26 -5.32
N THR A 55 -34.67 -5.39 -6.32
CA THR A 55 -34.07 -4.07 -6.20
C THR A 55 -35.01 -3.19 -5.38
N ASN A 56 -34.98 -3.33 -4.06
CA ASN A 56 -35.51 -2.29 -3.21
C ASN A 56 -34.56 -1.09 -3.32
N GLU A 57 -35.01 -0.06 -4.05
CA GLU A 57 -34.35 1.22 -4.15
C GLU A 57 -34.01 1.75 -2.74
N CYS A 58 -32.74 2.05 -2.48
CA CYS A 58 -32.33 2.86 -1.35
C CYS A 58 -32.85 4.29 -1.54
N LYS A 59 -34.13 4.51 -1.24
CA LYS A 59 -34.71 5.85 -1.08
C LYS A 59 -34.14 6.48 0.19
N ALA A 60 -32.97 7.11 0.05
CA ALA A 60 -32.55 8.14 0.99
C ALA A 60 -33.58 9.28 0.91
N ARG A 61 -34.54 9.27 1.84
CA ARG A 61 -35.46 10.40 2.04
C ARG A 61 -34.62 11.62 2.41
N ARG A 62 -34.45 12.55 1.47
CA ARG A 62 -34.10 13.94 1.77
C ARG A 62 -35.25 14.52 2.59
N ALA A 63 -35.09 14.59 3.90
CA ALA A 63 -35.92 15.44 4.73
C ALA A 63 -35.52 16.90 4.43
N ALA A 64 -36.47 17.68 3.92
CA ALA A 64 -36.34 19.13 3.89
C ALA A 64 -36.50 19.64 5.33
N SER A 65 -35.41 20.11 5.93
CA SER A 65 -35.48 20.95 7.14
C SER A 65 -35.02 22.36 6.78
N ALA A 66 -35.87 23.31 7.17
CA ALA A 66 -35.77 24.73 6.88
C ALA A 66 -34.44 25.38 7.32
N ALA A 67 -34.14 26.48 6.63
CA ALA A 67 -32.90 27.23 6.67
C ALA A 67 -32.50 27.77 8.06
N THR A 68 -31.20 27.79 8.31
CA THR A 68 -30.54 28.92 9.00
C THR A 68 -29.17 29.11 8.35
N ALA A 69 -28.91 30.33 7.91
CA ALA A 69 -27.76 30.69 7.09
C ALA A 69 -26.43 30.57 7.87
N ALA A 70 -25.46 29.85 7.31
CA ALA A 70 -24.06 29.85 7.70
C ALA A 70 -23.22 30.13 6.44
N PRO A 71 -22.05 30.78 6.55
CA PRO A 71 -21.44 31.51 5.45
C PRO A 71 -20.97 30.57 4.34
N THR A 72 -21.22 31.00 3.12
CA THR A 72 -20.92 30.32 1.86
C THR A 72 -19.45 29.88 1.83
N ALA A 73 -19.21 28.60 2.09
CA ALA A 73 -17.93 27.99 1.79
C ALA A 73 -17.77 27.98 0.26
N THR A 74 -16.77 28.71 -0.23
CA THR A 74 -16.33 28.62 -1.62
C THR A 74 -16.10 27.15 -1.99
N PRO A 75 -16.66 26.63 -3.10
CA PRO A 75 -16.41 25.26 -3.50
C PRO A 75 -14.92 25.03 -3.65
N ALA A 76 -14.41 23.96 -3.05
CA ALA A 76 -13.06 23.48 -3.31
C ALA A 76 -12.89 23.28 -4.82
N ALA A 77 -11.68 23.59 -5.33
CA ALA A 77 -11.33 23.40 -6.72
C ALA A 77 -11.77 22.01 -7.20
N GLN A 78 -12.46 21.94 -8.34
CA GLN A 78 -12.81 20.69 -8.99
C GLN A 78 -11.52 19.96 -9.36
N GLU A 79 -11.09 19.04 -8.51
CA GLU A 79 -10.11 18.04 -8.91
C GLU A 79 -10.79 17.15 -9.95
N SER A 80 -10.17 17.02 -11.13
CA SER A 80 -10.56 16.00 -12.08
C SER A 80 -10.51 14.65 -11.35
N GLY A 81 -11.58 13.85 -11.43
CA GLY A 81 -11.63 12.52 -10.80
C GLY A 81 -10.62 11.52 -11.37
N THR A 82 -9.72 11.96 -12.24
CA THR A 82 -8.74 11.18 -12.97
C THR A 82 -7.39 11.28 -12.26
N ILE A 83 -6.78 10.13 -12.00
CA ILE A 83 -5.46 10.06 -11.36
C ILE A 83 -4.40 10.48 -12.38
N PRO A 84 -3.55 11.48 -12.09
CA PRO A 84 -2.50 11.91 -13.01
C PRO A 84 -1.43 10.81 -13.18
N LYS A 85 -0.68 10.87 -14.29
CA LYS A 85 0.44 9.94 -14.54
C LYS A 85 1.49 10.02 -13.44
N LYS A 86 1.92 11.26 -13.12
CA LYS A 86 2.78 11.63 -12.00
C LYS A 86 1.96 11.78 -10.73
N ARG A 87 1.75 10.67 -10.02
CA ARG A 87 0.83 10.60 -8.87
C ARG A 87 1.31 11.42 -7.68
N GLN A 88 2.62 11.52 -7.50
CA GLN A 88 3.33 12.25 -6.45
C GLN A 88 3.02 13.76 -6.43
N GLU A 89 2.55 14.34 -7.53
CA GLU A 89 2.13 15.75 -7.59
C GLU A 89 0.88 16.01 -6.71
N VAL A 90 -0.01 15.02 -6.61
CA VAL A 90 -1.31 15.15 -5.93
C VAL A 90 -1.38 14.26 -4.68
N MET A 91 -0.72 13.12 -4.69
CA MET A 91 -0.74 12.08 -3.66
C MET A 91 0.60 11.97 -2.94
N LYS A 92 0.57 11.56 -1.68
CA LYS A 92 1.79 11.33 -0.89
C LYS A 92 2.54 10.13 -1.44
N TRP A 93 3.84 10.31 -1.68
CA TRP A 93 4.70 9.23 -2.18
C TRP A 93 5.07 8.21 -1.08
N ASN A 94 5.03 8.60 0.19
CA ASN A 94 5.48 7.79 1.35
C ASN A 94 4.36 7.53 2.37
N GLY A 95 3.11 7.54 1.94
CA GLY A 95 1.97 7.34 2.83
C GLY A 95 0.62 7.47 2.13
N TRP A 96 -0.44 7.45 2.93
CA TRP A 96 -1.80 7.45 2.39
C TRP A 96 -2.30 8.83 1.95
N GLY A 97 -3.00 8.84 0.81
CA GLY A 97 -3.90 9.91 0.39
C GLY A 97 -3.22 11.14 -0.21
N TYR A 98 -3.96 12.25 -0.23
CA TYR A 98 -3.58 13.51 -0.86
C TYR A 98 -2.51 14.27 -0.07
N ASN A 99 -1.67 15.01 -0.80
CA ASN A 99 -0.60 15.86 -0.23
C ASN A 99 -1.16 16.96 0.70
N ASP A 100 -2.35 17.47 0.39
CA ASP A 100 -3.01 18.56 1.12
C ASP A 100 -3.65 18.13 2.46
N SER A 101 -3.74 16.82 2.71
CA SER A 101 -4.55 16.24 3.78
C SER A 101 -3.69 15.41 4.74
N LYS A 102 -3.25 16.01 5.86
CA LYS A 102 -2.48 15.33 6.92
C LYS A 102 -2.84 15.86 8.30
N PHE A 103 -2.67 15.03 9.33
CA PHE A 103 -2.83 15.48 10.72
C PHE A 103 -1.59 16.27 11.16
N ILE A 104 -1.81 17.43 11.79
CA ILE A 104 -0.79 18.29 12.37
C ILE A 104 -1.21 18.75 13.78
N PHE A 105 -0.25 19.24 14.56
CA PHE A 105 -0.55 20.02 15.76
C PHE A 105 -0.71 21.49 15.37
N ASN A 106 -1.86 22.09 15.69
CA ASN A 106 -2.09 23.50 15.45
C ASN A 106 -1.45 24.38 16.53
N LYS A 107 -1.58 25.71 16.40
CA LYS A 107 -1.01 26.68 17.36
C LYS A 107 -1.52 26.52 18.80
N LYS A 108 -2.67 25.85 18.99
CA LYS A 108 -3.27 25.56 20.30
C LYS A 108 -2.84 24.19 20.84
N GLY A 109 -1.94 23.47 20.16
CA GLY A 109 -1.49 22.13 20.53
C GLY A 109 -2.52 21.03 20.27
N GLN A 110 -3.59 21.31 19.52
CA GLN A 110 -4.63 20.34 19.18
C GLN A 110 -4.32 19.67 17.84
N ILE A 111 -4.75 18.42 17.68
CA ILE A 111 -4.62 17.72 16.41
C ILE A 111 -5.66 18.28 15.43
N GLU A 112 -5.25 18.57 14.20
CA GLU A 112 -6.08 19.14 13.14
C GLU A 112 -5.72 18.49 11.81
N LEU A 113 -6.72 18.21 10.97
CA LEU A 113 -6.51 17.72 9.60
C LEU A 113 -6.36 18.92 8.65
N THR A 114 -5.28 18.99 7.88
CA THR A 114 -5.07 20.06 6.90
C THR A 114 -6.01 19.96 5.69
N GLY A 115 -6.03 21.01 4.87
CA GLY A 115 -6.75 21.04 3.60
C GLY A 115 -8.21 21.43 3.75
N LYS A 116 -9.03 21.11 2.73
CA LYS A 116 -10.49 21.34 2.71
C LYS A 116 -11.27 20.18 2.08
N ARG A 117 -10.60 19.05 1.86
CA ARG A 117 -11.13 17.90 1.13
C ARG A 117 -12.19 17.13 1.92
N TYR A 118 -12.08 17.11 3.24
CA TYR A 118 -12.99 16.36 4.11
C TYR A 118 -13.76 17.32 5.02
N PRO A 119 -14.96 16.95 5.49
CA PRO A 119 -15.70 17.75 6.47
C PRO A 119 -14.90 18.01 7.77
N LEU A 120 -13.99 17.10 8.13
CA LEU A 120 -13.09 17.24 9.29
C LEU A 120 -11.90 18.19 9.05
N SER A 121 -11.63 18.57 7.81
CA SER A 121 -10.48 19.41 7.49
C SER A 121 -10.62 20.81 8.09
N GLY A 122 -9.55 21.31 8.73
CA GLY A 122 -9.51 22.60 9.41
C GLY A 122 -10.17 22.61 10.80
N MET A 123 -10.73 21.49 11.26
CA MET A 123 -11.33 21.38 12.58
C MET A 123 -10.31 20.86 13.60
N GLY A 124 -10.08 21.63 14.67
CA GLY A 124 -9.30 21.16 15.80
C GLY A 124 -10.03 20.05 16.57
N LEU A 125 -9.29 18.99 16.93
CA LEU A 125 -9.78 17.82 17.66
C LEU A 125 -9.18 17.85 19.08
N PRO A 126 -9.85 18.48 20.07
CA PRO A 126 -9.22 18.82 21.35
C PRO A 126 -8.83 17.61 22.19
N THR A 127 -9.68 16.58 22.21
CA THR A 127 -9.50 15.36 23.03
C THR A 127 -8.66 14.29 22.34
N PHE A 128 -8.31 14.47 21.06
CA PHE A 128 -7.67 13.41 20.29
C PHE A 128 -6.23 13.16 20.75
N LYS A 129 -5.48 14.21 21.11
CA LYS A 129 -4.13 14.09 21.69
C LYS A 129 -4.16 13.26 22.98
N GLU A 130 -5.05 13.61 23.90
CA GLU A 130 -5.20 12.92 25.19
C GLU A 130 -5.57 11.44 24.98
N TRP A 131 -6.51 11.16 24.08
CA TRP A 131 -6.88 9.79 23.75
C TRP A 131 -5.70 8.95 23.24
N ILE A 132 -4.84 9.50 22.36
CA ILE A 132 -3.63 8.81 21.88
C ILE A 132 -2.67 8.51 23.03
N GLN A 133 -2.41 9.50 23.90
CA GLN A 133 -1.46 9.34 25.01
C GLN A 133 -1.95 8.29 26.01
N ASN A 134 -3.24 8.31 26.36
CA ASN A 134 -3.83 7.37 27.31
C ASN A 134 -3.94 5.95 26.74
N THR A 135 -4.23 5.81 25.44
CA THR A 135 -4.44 4.50 24.82
C THR A 135 -3.13 3.80 24.46
N LEU A 136 -2.15 4.55 23.94
CA LEU A 136 -0.89 3.98 23.46
C LEU A 136 0.27 4.14 24.46
N GLY A 137 0.11 4.94 25.51
CA GLY A 137 1.17 5.21 26.49
C GLY A 137 2.36 6.00 25.91
N VAL A 138 2.15 6.76 24.84
CA VAL A 138 3.21 7.46 24.10
C VAL A 138 3.28 8.95 24.43
N ASN A 139 4.49 9.52 24.32
CA ASN A 139 4.67 10.96 24.31
C ASN A 139 4.67 11.49 22.86
N VAL A 140 3.70 12.33 22.51
CA VAL A 140 3.54 12.89 21.16
C VAL A 140 4.66 13.87 20.75
N GLU A 141 5.47 14.31 21.70
CA GLU A 141 6.65 15.14 21.42
C GLU A 141 7.82 14.31 20.87
N HIS A 142 7.83 12.99 21.07
CA HIS A 142 8.83 12.10 20.49
C HIS A 142 8.47 11.78 19.03
N LYS A 143 9.04 12.54 18.10
CA LYS A 143 8.78 12.43 16.66
C LYS A 143 9.94 11.75 15.94
N THR A 144 9.61 10.91 14.96
CA THR A 144 10.61 10.32 14.05
C THR A 144 10.74 11.20 12.80
N THR A 145 11.95 11.28 12.24
CA THR A 145 12.20 11.97 10.97
C THR A 145 12.30 10.93 9.86
N SER A 146 11.29 10.87 9.00
CA SER A 146 11.29 10.03 7.80
C SER A 146 11.85 10.77 6.59
N LYS A 147 12.24 10.02 5.54
CA LYS A 147 12.60 10.58 4.23
C LYS A 147 11.52 11.56 3.73
N ALA A 148 11.94 12.79 3.40
CA ALA A 148 11.07 13.85 2.90
C ALA A 148 10.74 13.67 1.41
N SER A 149 11.72 13.21 0.63
CA SER A 149 11.61 12.95 -0.79
C SER A 149 12.34 11.66 -1.16
N LEU A 150 11.98 11.10 -2.31
CA LEU A 150 12.72 10.02 -2.92
C LEU A 150 14.07 10.54 -3.43
N ASN A 151 15.15 9.81 -3.11
CA ASN A 151 16.45 10.03 -3.73
C ASN A 151 16.61 9.07 -4.92
N PRO A 152 16.68 9.55 -6.17
CA PRO A 152 16.83 8.68 -7.34
C PRO A 152 18.07 7.78 -7.28
N SER A 153 19.16 8.24 -6.65
CA SER A 153 20.39 7.46 -6.51
C SER A 153 20.24 6.21 -5.63
N ASP A 154 19.23 6.17 -4.76
CA ASP A 154 18.95 5.01 -3.91
C ASP A 154 18.11 3.95 -4.66
N THR A 155 17.56 4.29 -5.84
CA THR A 155 16.65 3.40 -6.56
C THR A 155 17.40 2.44 -7.48
N PRO A 156 17.00 1.15 -7.54
CA PRO A 156 17.55 0.23 -8.52
C PRO A 156 17.42 0.78 -9.96
N PRO A 157 18.45 0.62 -10.82
CA PRO A 157 18.39 1.11 -12.19
C PRO A 157 17.25 0.44 -12.97
N SER A 158 16.75 1.11 -14.00
CA SER A 158 15.80 0.52 -14.94
C SER A 158 16.54 -0.44 -15.86
N VAL A 159 16.12 -1.71 -15.92
CA VAL A 159 16.69 -2.71 -16.83
C VAL A 159 15.65 -3.08 -17.87
N VAL A 160 15.80 -2.55 -19.08
CA VAL A 160 14.84 -2.72 -20.18
C VAL A 160 15.58 -3.05 -21.48
N ASN A 161 15.04 -3.99 -22.25
CA ASN A 161 15.58 -4.36 -23.57
C ASN A 161 15.32 -3.23 -24.60
N GLU A 162 16.33 -2.86 -25.38
CA GLU A 162 16.25 -1.75 -26.35
C GLU A 162 15.32 -2.05 -27.55
N ASP A 163 15.29 -3.29 -28.03
CA ASP A 163 14.38 -3.69 -29.11
C ASP A 163 12.92 -3.59 -28.65
N PHE A 164 12.64 -3.98 -27.40
CA PHE A 164 11.34 -3.76 -26.79
C PHE A 164 11.00 -2.27 -26.69
N LEU A 165 11.94 -1.41 -26.28
CA LEU A 165 11.72 0.04 -26.23
C LEU A 165 11.44 0.62 -27.60
N HIS A 166 12.08 0.12 -28.65
CA HIS A 166 11.81 0.51 -30.02
C HIS A 166 10.38 0.16 -30.43
N ASP A 167 9.99 -1.11 -30.31
CA ASP A 167 8.64 -1.58 -30.63
C ASP A 167 7.57 -0.86 -29.80
N LEU A 168 7.85 -0.61 -28.51
CA LEU A 168 6.93 0.11 -27.62
C LEU A 168 6.69 1.54 -28.11
N LYS A 169 7.72 2.24 -28.61
CA LYS A 169 7.56 3.60 -29.17
C LYS A 169 6.63 3.61 -30.38
N GLU A 170 6.67 2.59 -31.22
CA GLU A 170 5.78 2.46 -32.39
C GLU A 170 4.30 2.35 -31.99
N THR A 171 4.01 1.79 -30.80
CA THR A 171 2.63 1.67 -30.31
C THR A 171 2.01 3.01 -29.90
N ASN A 172 2.80 4.07 -29.72
CA ASN A 172 2.42 5.36 -29.15
C ASN A 172 1.83 5.29 -27.72
N ILE A 173 2.04 4.18 -27.01
CA ILE A 173 1.65 4.04 -25.61
C ILE A 173 2.63 4.82 -24.74
N SER A 174 2.10 5.69 -23.90
CA SER A 174 2.92 6.47 -22.96
C SER A 174 3.59 5.55 -21.95
N TYR A 175 4.88 5.80 -21.69
CA TYR A 175 5.66 5.07 -20.70
C TYR A 175 6.63 5.98 -19.93
N SER A 176 7.19 5.48 -18.83
CA SER A 176 8.20 6.16 -18.00
C SER A 176 9.16 5.14 -17.39
N GLN A 177 10.44 5.51 -17.34
CA GLN A 177 11.49 4.79 -16.61
C GLN A 177 11.99 5.60 -15.40
N GLU A 178 11.29 6.69 -15.05
CA GLU A 178 11.68 7.58 -13.96
C GLU A 178 11.51 6.90 -12.60
N ALA A 179 12.44 7.19 -11.69
CA ALA A 179 12.50 6.55 -10.38
C ALA A 179 11.23 6.77 -9.54
N ASP A 180 10.67 7.98 -9.59
CA ASP A 180 9.45 8.34 -8.86
C ASP A 180 8.22 7.55 -9.35
N ASP A 181 8.03 7.46 -10.66
CA ASP A 181 6.92 6.72 -11.27
C ASP A 181 6.98 5.21 -10.97
N ARG A 182 8.20 4.65 -10.98
CA ARG A 182 8.46 3.24 -10.69
C ARG A 182 8.24 2.93 -9.21
N VAL A 183 8.83 3.71 -8.31
CA VAL A 183 8.70 3.52 -6.86
C VAL A 183 7.25 3.68 -6.42
N PHE A 184 6.51 4.68 -6.91
CA PHE A 184 5.11 4.89 -6.56
C PHE A 184 4.22 3.67 -6.88
N ARG A 185 4.64 2.82 -7.82
CA ARG A 185 3.91 1.63 -8.26
C ARG A 185 4.51 0.32 -7.76
N ALA A 186 5.52 0.39 -6.90
CA ALA A 186 6.19 -0.77 -6.33
C ALA A 186 5.53 -1.28 -5.03
N HIS A 187 4.48 -0.60 -4.53
CA HIS A 187 3.94 -0.89 -3.21
C HIS A 187 2.42 -0.70 -3.09
N GLY A 188 1.84 -1.39 -2.10
CA GLY A 188 0.51 -1.14 -1.57
C GLY A 188 0.53 -0.19 -0.38
N HIS A 189 -0.33 -0.47 0.59
CA HIS A 189 -0.44 0.29 1.84
C HIS A 189 -0.27 -0.61 3.09
N CYS A 190 0.47 -1.70 2.98
CA CYS A 190 0.85 -2.48 4.15
C CYS A 190 1.86 -1.70 5.01
N LEU A 191 1.84 -1.92 6.32
CA LEU A 191 2.74 -1.23 7.25
C LEU A 191 4.22 -1.37 6.86
N HIS A 192 4.64 -2.58 6.47
CA HIS A 192 6.02 -2.84 6.06
C HIS A 192 6.42 -2.02 4.83
N GLU A 193 5.56 -1.94 3.83
CA GLU A 193 5.80 -1.18 2.60
C GLU A 193 5.93 0.32 2.88
N ILE A 194 5.04 0.87 3.71
CA ILE A 194 5.10 2.28 4.12
C ILE A 194 6.35 2.55 4.95
N PHE A 195 6.77 1.60 5.79
CA PHE A 195 8.01 1.73 6.55
C PHE A 195 9.23 1.76 5.62
N LEU A 196 9.30 0.90 4.60
CA LEU A 196 10.37 0.90 3.61
C LEU A 196 10.43 2.22 2.83
N LEU A 197 9.31 2.81 2.44
CA LEU A 197 9.30 4.14 1.80
C LEU A 197 9.89 5.23 2.71
N ARG A 198 9.63 5.14 4.01
CA ARG A 198 10.01 6.17 4.98
C ARG A 198 11.45 6.05 5.43
N GLU A 199 11.98 4.84 5.55
CA GLU A 199 13.26 4.56 6.22
C GLU A 199 14.25 3.75 5.35
N GLY A 200 13.84 3.22 4.20
CA GLY A 200 14.63 2.27 3.41
C GLY A 200 14.40 2.38 1.90
N MET A 201 14.49 1.24 1.21
CA MET A 201 14.22 1.07 -0.22
C MET A 201 13.75 -0.36 -0.50
N PHE A 202 12.95 -0.56 -1.54
CA PHE A 202 12.55 -1.89 -1.99
C PHE A 202 13.69 -2.58 -2.75
N GLU A 203 13.83 -3.89 -2.55
CA GLU A 203 14.82 -4.69 -3.28
C GLU A 203 14.49 -4.75 -4.79
N ARG A 204 13.20 -4.84 -5.13
CA ARG A 204 12.72 -4.86 -6.50
C ARG A 204 11.62 -3.83 -6.69
N ILE A 205 11.75 -3.03 -7.75
CA ILE A 205 10.72 -2.13 -8.25
C ILE A 205 10.48 -2.42 -9.74
N PRO A 206 9.34 -2.02 -10.32
CA PRO A 206 9.12 -2.11 -11.76
C PRO A 206 10.25 -1.44 -12.54
N ASP A 207 10.68 -2.00 -13.67
CA ASP A 207 11.68 -1.36 -14.53
C ASP A 207 11.07 -0.22 -15.34
N ILE A 208 9.85 -0.42 -15.84
CA ILE A 208 9.14 0.54 -16.69
C ILE A 208 7.66 0.59 -16.31
N VAL A 209 7.06 1.77 -16.46
CA VAL A 209 5.64 2.04 -16.22
C VAL A 209 4.97 2.40 -17.54
N LEU A 210 3.81 1.81 -17.83
CA LEU A 210 3.03 2.09 -19.03
C LEU A 210 1.63 2.59 -18.66
N TRP A 211 1.06 3.45 -19.51
CA TRP A 211 -0.29 3.99 -19.36
C TRP A 211 -1.15 3.70 -20.61
N PRO A 212 -1.68 2.46 -20.74
CA PRO A 212 -2.64 2.15 -21.80
C PRO A 212 -3.93 2.97 -21.61
N THR A 213 -4.53 3.41 -22.72
CA THR A 213 -5.73 4.25 -22.70
C THR A 213 -6.98 3.53 -23.21
N CYS A 214 -6.80 2.40 -23.88
CA CYS A 214 -7.88 1.57 -24.40
C CYS A 214 -7.56 0.07 -24.30
N HIS A 215 -8.52 -0.77 -24.65
CA HIS A 215 -8.35 -2.23 -24.68
C HIS A 215 -7.21 -2.66 -25.61
N ASP A 216 -7.15 -2.08 -26.81
CA ASP A 216 -6.16 -2.47 -27.83
C ASP A 216 -4.73 -2.18 -27.38
N ASP A 217 -4.52 -1.11 -26.61
CA ASP A 217 -3.21 -0.82 -26.00
C ASP A 217 -2.78 -1.96 -25.05
N VAL A 218 -3.71 -2.46 -24.22
CA VAL A 218 -3.42 -3.58 -23.31
C VAL A 218 -3.09 -4.85 -24.11
N VAL A 219 -3.82 -5.12 -25.19
CA VAL A 219 -3.52 -6.26 -26.08
C VAL A 219 -2.11 -6.15 -26.67
N LYS A 220 -1.72 -4.97 -27.17
CA LYS A 220 -0.36 -4.73 -27.68
C LYS A 220 0.70 -4.95 -26.61
N ILE A 221 0.48 -4.44 -25.39
CA ILE A 221 1.41 -4.62 -24.26
C ILE A 221 1.61 -6.10 -23.93
N VAL A 222 0.53 -6.87 -23.85
CA VAL A 222 0.62 -8.31 -23.56
C VAL A 222 1.34 -9.06 -24.69
N ASN A 223 1.09 -8.72 -25.95
CA ASN A 223 1.81 -9.31 -27.08
C ASN A 223 3.32 -9.01 -27.04
N LEU A 224 3.70 -7.76 -26.73
CA LEU A 224 5.11 -7.39 -26.54
C LEU A 224 5.72 -8.14 -25.34
N ALA A 225 4.99 -8.28 -24.24
CA ALA A 225 5.46 -9.04 -23.09
C ALA A 225 5.70 -10.52 -23.41
N CYS A 226 4.85 -11.14 -24.22
CA CYS A 226 5.10 -12.50 -24.71
C CYS A 226 6.33 -12.56 -25.63
N LYS A 227 6.49 -11.60 -26.55
CA LYS A 227 7.63 -11.54 -27.49
C LYS A 227 8.98 -11.38 -26.78
N TYR A 228 9.04 -10.53 -25.76
CA TYR A 228 10.26 -10.16 -25.05
C TYR A 228 10.42 -10.82 -23.68
N ASN A 229 9.55 -11.78 -23.34
CA ASN A 229 9.54 -12.50 -22.06
C ASN A 229 9.51 -11.56 -20.83
N LEU A 230 8.54 -10.63 -20.81
CA LEU A 230 8.38 -9.63 -19.77
C LEU A 230 7.37 -10.07 -18.70
N CYS A 231 7.59 -9.67 -17.46
CA CYS A 231 6.61 -9.79 -16.37
C CYS A 231 5.73 -8.53 -16.33
N ILE A 232 4.42 -8.72 -16.12
CA ILE A 232 3.45 -7.61 -15.99
C ILE A 232 2.80 -7.68 -14.61
N ILE A 233 2.82 -6.55 -13.88
CA ILE A 233 2.07 -6.35 -12.63
C ILE A 233 1.05 -5.22 -12.85
N PRO A 234 -0.24 -5.52 -13.04
CA PRO A 234 -1.26 -4.49 -13.22
C PRO A 234 -1.48 -3.67 -11.95
N ILE A 235 -1.58 -2.35 -12.08
CA ILE A 235 -1.88 -1.45 -10.96
C ILE A 235 -2.99 -0.43 -11.30
N GLY A 236 -4.03 -0.41 -10.47
CA GLY A 236 -5.10 0.60 -10.51
C GLY A 236 -4.85 1.71 -9.49
N VAL A 237 -5.77 1.87 -8.54
CA VAL A 237 -5.55 2.63 -7.31
C VAL A 237 -4.80 1.77 -6.29
N PRO A 238 -3.71 2.25 -5.68
CA PRO A 238 -3.04 1.52 -4.61
C PRO A 238 -3.90 1.63 -3.35
N GLN A 239 -4.90 0.76 -3.20
CA GLN A 239 -5.62 0.53 -1.95
C GLN A 239 -5.31 -0.86 -1.36
N ILE A 240 -4.39 -1.60 -1.98
CA ILE A 240 -4.17 -3.00 -1.67
C ILE A 240 -3.39 -3.10 -0.35
N ALA A 241 -4.00 -3.75 0.63
CA ALA A 241 -3.39 -4.11 1.93
C ALA A 241 -2.93 -5.59 1.96
N ARG A 242 -2.67 -6.17 0.80
CA ARG A 242 -2.02 -7.48 0.62
C ARG A 242 -0.74 -7.24 -0.17
N GLY A 243 0.41 -7.46 0.46
CA GLY A 243 1.70 -7.10 -0.12
C GLY A 243 1.92 -7.68 -1.52
N PHE A 244 2.69 -6.96 -2.32
CA PHE A 244 3.26 -7.47 -3.56
C PHE A 244 4.40 -8.43 -3.18
N THR A 245 4.17 -9.74 -3.28
CA THR A 245 5.18 -10.79 -3.07
C THR A 245 5.34 -11.61 -4.33
#